data_AF-A0A7S2HVI7-F1
#
_entry.id   AF-A0A7S2HVI7-F1
#
_cell.length_a   1.000
_cell.length_b   1.000
_cell.length_c   1.000
_cell.angle_alpha   90.00
_cell.angle_beta   90.00
_cell.angle_gamma   90.00
#
_symmetry.space_group_name_H-M   'P 1'
#
loop_
_entity.id
_entity.type
_entity.pdbx_description
1 polymer ?
#
loop_
_entity_poly.entity_id
_entity_poly.type
_entity_poly.pdbx_seq_one_letter_code
_entity_poly.pdbx_strand_id
1 'polypeptide(L)'
;ATGGSTLTVDSMVGPVSATTYARVYLGSLEASYPVSVDAASSASVELAGGHCSYLSVSSSAGGTISLGSLVADSASLSVSSSGHLRSVSVHTASMSASSGGSLEVQVLDSAGVSCSSGAYVGIIGPGAINVWSAWGCASPVTR
;
A
#
# COMPACT_ATOMS: atom_id res chain seq x y z
N ALA A 1 19.24 14.98 -15.33
CA ALA A 1 18.01 15.28 -14.57
C ALA A 1 16.90 14.42 -15.13
N THR A 2 16.51 13.35 -14.44
CA THR A 2 15.32 12.56 -14.82
C THR A 2 14.11 13.38 -14.40
N GLY A 3 13.42 13.98 -15.36
CA GLY A 3 12.24 14.80 -15.11
C GLY A 3 11.08 13.92 -14.66
N GLY A 4 10.67 14.02 -13.40
CA GLY A 4 9.44 13.43 -12.91
C GLY A 4 8.23 14.27 -13.35
N SER A 5 7.13 13.62 -13.75
CA SER A 5 5.85 14.30 -13.99
C SER A 5 5.05 14.36 -12.69
N THR A 6 4.36 15.48 -12.43
CA THR A 6 3.43 15.60 -11.30
C THR A 6 2.01 15.67 -11.82
N LEU A 7 1.13 14.83 -11.27
CA LEU A 7 -0.32 14.86 -11.52
C LEU A 7 -1.03 15.14 -10.20
N THR A 8 -1.90 16.15 -10.20
CA THR A 8 -2.76 16.49 -9.06
C THR A 8 -4.21 16.39 -9.51
N VAL A 9 -5.00 15.58 -8.82
CA VAL A 9 -6.42 15.36 -9.11
C VAL A 9 -7.22 15.38 -7.82
N ASP A 10 -8.39 16.01 -7.85
CA ASP A 10 -9.23 16.17 -6.66
C ASP A 10 -10.01 14.87 -6.34
N SER A 11 -10.51 14.22 -7.39
CA SER A 11 -11.11 12.90 -7.33
C SER A 11 -10.83 12.10 -8.59
N MET A 12 -10.80 10.78 -8.47
CA MET A 12 -10.71 9.88 -9.61
C MET A 12 -11.48 8.60 -9.35
N VAL A 13 -11.89 7.94 -10.43
CA VAL A 13 -12.42 6.59 -10.40
C VAL A 13 -11.57 5.76 -11.35
N GLY A 14 -10.86 4.76 -10.84
CA GLY A 14 -10.05 3.85 -11.64
C GLY A 14 -8.61 3.67 -11.14
N PRO A 15 -7.76 3.00 -11.93
CA PRO A 15 -6.41 2.66 -11.53
C PRO A 15 -5.46 3.87 -11.58
N VAL A 16 -4.54 3.92 -10.63
CA VAL A 16 -3.38 4.84 -10.57
C VAL A 16 -2.13 4.02 -10.79
N SER A 17 -1.27 4.44 -11.71
CA SER A 17 0.09 3.90 -11.81
C SER A 17 1.07 5.05 -12.00
N ALA A 18 2.10 5.09 -11.16
CA ALA A 18 3.17 6.05 -11.22
C ALA A 18 4.50 5.32 -11.38
N THR A 19 5.30 5.71 -12.37
CA THR A 19 6.62 5.13 -12.62
C THR A 19 7.65 6.23 -12.89
N THR A 20 8.93 5.90 -12.76
CA THR A 20 10.05 6.77 -13.18
C THR A 20 10.01 8.17 -12.54
N TYR A 21 10.14 8.23 -11.22
CA TYR A 21 10.14 9.49 -10.45
C TYR A 21 8.86 10.35 -10.58
N ALA A 22 7.78 9.81 -11.16
CA ALA A 22 6.49 10.49 -11.21
C ALA A 22 5.91 10.68 -9.80
N ARG A 23 5.16 11.76 -9.62
CA ARG A 23 4.41 12.04 -8.39
C ARG A 23 2.93 12.19 -8.72
N VAL A 24 2.09 11.40 -8.07
CA VAL A 24 0.63 11.52 -8.19
C VAL A 24 0.08 11.91 -6.83
N TYR A 25 -0.65 13.02 -6.78
CA TYR A 25 -1.39 13.45 -5.60
C TYR A 25 -2.88 13.41 -5.89
N LEU A 26 -3.62 12.81 -4.97
CA LEU A 26 -5.05 12.61 -5.04
C LEU A 26 -5.71 13.13 -3.77
N GLY A 27 -6.68 14.03 -3.93
CA GLY A 27 -7.43 14.58 -2.80
C GLY A 27 -8.27 13.50 -2.12
N SER A 28 -9.27 12.98 -2.83
CA SER A 28 -10.17 11.94 -2.31
C SER A 28 -10.38 10.82 -3.32
N LEU A 29 -10.49 9.59 -2.83
CA LEU A 29 -10.83 8.42 -3.62
C LEU A 29 -12.11 7.78 -3.06
N GLU A 30 -13.21 7.98 -3.78
CA GLU A 30 -14.50 7.36 -3.50
C GLU A 30 -14.83 6.41 -4.65
N ALA A 31 -14.79 5.11 -4.39
CA ALA A 31 -15.01 4.12 -5.45
C ALA A 31 -15.83 2.93 -4.96
N SER A 32 -16.96 2.69 -5.64
CA SER A 32 -17.76 1.47 -5.49
C SER A 32 -17.19 0.28 -6.27
N TYR A 33 -16.19 0.53 -7.11
CA TYR A 33 -15.52 -0.47 -7.95
C TYR A 33 -14.08 -0.70 -7.47
N PRO A 34 -13.45 -1.82 -7.84
CA PRO A 34 -12.05 -2.10 -7.50
C PRO A 34 -11.11 -0.97 -7.94
N VAL A 35 -10.25 -0.51 -7.03
CA VAL A 35 -9.20 0.47 -7.32
C VAL A 35 -7.85 -0.21 -7.25
N SER A 36 -7.00 0.07 -8.24
CA SER A 36 -5.60 -0.41 -8.26
C SER A 36 -4.65 0.77 -8.17
N VAL A 37 -3.68 0.73 -7.26
CA VAL A 37 -2.64 1.75 -7.10
C VAL A 37 -1.28 1.10 -7.22
N ASP A 38 -0.46 1.56 -8.15
CA ASP A 38 0.89 1.06 -8.40
C ASP A 38 1.93 2.19 -8.38
N ALA A 39 3.06 1.94 -7.73
CA ALA A 39 4.21 2.84 -7.74
C ALA A 39 5.51 2.06 -7.94
N ALA A 40 6.31 2.46 -8.92
CA ALA A 40 7.58 1.84 -9.23
C ALA A 40 8.69 2.84 -9.59
N SER A 41 9.95 2.40 -9.53
CA SER A 41 11.12 3.17 -9.97
C SER A 41 11.19 4.56 -9.34
N SER A 42 11.14 4.59 -8.00
CA SER A 42 11.18 5.82 -7.20
C SER A 42 10.04 6.82 -7.48
N ALA A 43 8.93 6.36 -8.06
CA ALA A 43 7.70 7.14 -8.13
C ALA A 43 6.98 7.20 -6.78
N SER A 44 6.14 8.20 -6.60
CA SER A 44 5.32 8.37 -5.41
C SER A 44 3.84 8.57 -5.73
N VAL A 45 2.97 7.90 -4.99
CA VAL A 45 1.52 8.13 -5.01
C VAL A 45 1.07 8.52 -3.61
N GLU A 46 0.37 9.63 -3.50
CA GLU A 46 -0.19 10.14 -2.26
C GLU A 46 -1.70 10.35 -2.41
N LEU A 47 -2.48 9.76 -1.51
CA LEU A 47 -3.90 9.99 -1.35
C LEU A 47 -4.16 10.66 0.00
N ALA A 48 -5.00 11.69 0.04
CA ALA A 48 -5.37 12.30 1.32
C ALA A 48 -6.35 11.42 2.11
N GLY A 49 -7.32 10.78 1.43
CA GLY A 49 -8.21 9.80 2.04
C GLY A 49 -9.37 9.37 1.13
N GLY A 50 -10.41 8.79 1.74
CA GLY A 50 -11.64 8.36 1.06
C GLY A 50 -12.09 6.97 1.48
N HIS A 51 -13.00 6.38 0.71
CA HIS A 51 -13.49 5.03 0.93
C HIS A 51 -13.58 4.21 -0.36
N CYS A 52 -13.19 2.94 -0.30
CA CYS A 52 -13.35 2.02 -1.41
C CYS A 52 -13.73 0.61 -0.96
N SER A 53 -14.51 -0.09 -1.79
CA SER A 53 -14.91 -1.47 -1.49
C SER A 53 -13.75 -2.45 -1.63
N TYR A 54 -12.92 -2.29 -2.66
CA TYR A 54 -11.74 -3.14 -2.87
C TYR A 54 -10.55 -2.33 -3.35
N LEU A 55 -9.40 -2.56 -2.73
CA LEU A 55 -8.15 -1.89 -3.03
C LEU A 55 -7.03 -2.89 -3.36
N SER A 56 -6.41 -2.76 -4.53
CA SER A 56 -5.18 -3.47 -4.88
C SER A 56 -4.02 -2.51 -4.90
N VAL A 57 -2.98 -2.77 -4.12
CA VAL A 57 -1.81 -1.88 -4.03
C VAL A 57 -0.52 -2.64 -4.30
N SER A 58 0.33 -2.06 -5.14
CA SER A 58 1.63 -2.60 -5.50
C SER A 58 2.69 -1.50 -5.42
N SER A 59 3.75 -1.72 -4.63
CA SER A 59 4.87 -0.80 -4.53
C SER A 59 6.18 -1.54 -4.74
N SER A 60 6.99 -1.10 -5.71
CA SER A 60 8.22 -1.81 -6.09
C SER A 60 9.37 -0.87 -6.47
N ALA A 61 10.60 -1.38 -6.49
CA ALA A 61 11.80 -0.66 -6.98
C ALA A 61 11.94 0.77 -6.39
N GLY A 62 11.80 0.88 -5.07
CA GLY A 62 11.86 2.16 -4.35
C GLY A 62 10.64 3.07 -4.52
N GLY A 63 9.55 2.59 -5.13
CA GLY A 63 8.27 3.29 -5.17
C GLY A 63 7.72 3.56 -3.76
N THR A 64 6.95 4.62 -3.60
CA THR A 64 6.34 5.00 -2.32
C THR A 64 4.86 5.26 -2.50
N ILE A 65 4.01 4.63 -1.68
CA ILE A 65 2.58 4.86 -1.66
C ILE A 65 2.15 5.25 -0.26
N SER A 66 1.47 6.39 -0.14
CA SER A 66 0.84 6.86 1.10
C SER A 66 -0.64 7.05 0.85
N LEU A 67 -1.50 6.34 1.61
CA LEU A 67 -2.94 6.35 1.38
C LEU A 67 -3.71 7.23 2.36
N GLY A 68 -3.01 7.99 3.21
CA GLY A 68 -3.60 8.97 4.12
C GLY A 68 -4.63 8.36 5.07
N SER A 69 -5.86 8.87 5.03
CA SER A 69 -7.00 8.36 5.81
C SER A 69 -7.93 7.44 5.00
N LEU A 70 -7.45 6.84 3.91
CA LEU A 70 -8.23 5.93 3.08
C LEU A 70 -8.66 4.70 3.90
N VAL A 71 -9.95 4.37 3.82
CA VAL A 71 -10.54 3.16 4.39
C VAL A 71 -10.97 2.22 3.27
N ALA A 72 -10.49 0.98 3.30
CA ALA A 72 -10.94 -0.08 2.41
C ALA A 72 -11.71 -1.17 3.17
N ASP A 73 -12.74 -1.73 2.54
CA ASP A 73 -13.42 -2.91 3.08
C ASP A 73 -12.54 -4.16 2.90
N SER A 74 -11.99 -4.33 1.70
CA SER A 74 -11.04 -5.39 1.35
C SER A 74 -9.79 -4.84 0.65
N ALA A 75 -8.61 -5.36 0.96
CA ALA A 75 -7.38 -4.98 0.25
C ALA A 75 -6.40 -6.12 -0.05
N SER A 76 -5.70 -6.01 -1.18
CA SER A 76 -4.55 -6.84 -1.54
C SER A 76 -3.32 -5.94 -1.67
N LEU A 77 -2.38 -6.07 -0.75
CA LEU A 77 -1.22 -5.18 -0.62
C LEU A 77 0.07 -5.95 -0.91
N SER A 78 0.87 -5.48 -1.87
CA SER A 78 2.16 -6.08 -2.24
C SER A 78 3.26 -5.04 -2.26
N VAL A 79 4.36 -5.32 -1.55
CA VAL A 79 5.52 -4.42 -1.48
C VAL A 79 6.80 -5.20 -1.73
N SER A 80 7.68 -4.71 -2.60
CA SER A 80 8.87 -5.44 -3.03
C SER A 80 10.03 -4.50 -3.35
N SER A 81 11.26 -5.02 -3.39
CA SER A 81 12.45 -4.32 -3.92
C SER A 81 12.60 -2.90 -3.36
N SER A 82 12.65 -2.79 -2.04
CA SER A 82 12.71 -1.52 -1.30
C SER A 82 11.52 -0.57 -1.53
N GLY A 83 10.40 -1.04 -2.07
CA GLY A 83 9.15 -0.28 -2.15
C GLY A 83 8.57 -0.01 -0.77
N HIS A 84 7.76 1.04 -0.64
CA HIS A 84 7.16 1.47 0.62
C HIS A 84 5.65 1.70 0.46
N LEU A 85 4.87 1.24 1.43
CA LEU A 85 3.43 1.47 1.58
C LEU A 85 3.12 1.89 3.01
N ARG A 86 2.37 2.98 3.22
CA ARG A 86 1.96 3.45 4.55
C ARG A 86 0.55 4.06 4.57
N SER A 87 0.04 4.24 5.78
CA SER A 87 -1.16 5.03 6.09
C SER A 87 -2.41 4.55 5.35
N VAL A 88 -2.79 3.28 5.52
CA VAL A 88 -4.07 2.76 5.01
C VAL A 88 -4.80 1.99 6.10
N SER A 89 -6.11 2.21 6.20
CA SER A 89 -6.99 1.45 7.07
C SER A 89 -7.79 0.44 6.26
N VAL A 90 -7.89 -0.79 6.74
CA VAL A 90 -8.57 -1.86 6.01
C VAL A 90 -9.31 -2.80 6.96
N HIS A 91 -10.54 -3.19 6.62
CA HIS A 91 -11.27 -4.21 7.39
C HIS A 91 -10.62 -5.58 7.17
N THR A 92 -10.52 -6.03 5.91
CA THR A 92 -9.90 -7.31 5.55
C THR A 92 -8.73 -7.15 4.57
N ALA A 93 -7.58 -7.77 4.83
CA ALA A 93 -6.43 -7.63 3.93
C ALA A 93 -5.62 -8.91 3.69
N SER A 94 -5.06 -9.02 2.49
CA SER A 94 -3.98 -9.95 2.16
C SER A 94 -2.71 -9.15 1.84
N MET A 95 -1.61 -9.46 2.52
CA MET A 95 -0.41 -8.64 2.50
C MET A 95 0.82 -9.46 2.18
N SER A 96 1.65 -8.97 1.26
CA SER A 96 2.91 -9.58 0.87
C SER A 96 4.04 -8.55 0.86
N ALA A 97 5.11 -8.78 1.61
CA ALA A 97 6.27 -7.90 1.63
C ALA A 97 7.57 -8.69 1.43
N SER A 98 8.41 -8.24 0.49
CA SER A 98 9.63 -8.97 0.08
C SER A 98 10.78 -8.02 -0.21
N SER A 99 12.02 -8.55 -0.20
CA SER A 99 13.22 -7.87 -0.72
C SER A 99 13.41 -6.44 -0.19
N GLY A 100 13.42 -6.29 1.13
CA GLY A 100 13.56 -4.99 1.81
C GLY A 100 12.35 -4.06 1.68
N GLY A 101 11.21 -4.55 1.19
CA GLY A 101 9.96 -3.79 1.15
C GLY A 101 9.46 -3.44 2.55
N SER A 102 8.79 -2.29 2.68
CA SER A 102 8.22 -1.81 3.95
C SER A 102 6.72 -1.56 3.78
N LEU A 103 5.92 -2.27 4.58
CA LEU A 103 4.47 -2.14 4.61
C LEU A 103 4.02 -1.73 6.01
N GLU A 104 3.21 -0.69 6.11
CA GLU A 104 2.56 -0.27 7.35
C GLU A 104 1.06 -0.09 7.10
N VAL A 105 0.24 -0.82 7.86
CA VAL A 105 -1.21 -0.89 7.66
C VAL A 105 -1.94 -0.84 8.99
N GLN A 106 -3.16 -0.30 9.00
CA GLN A 106 -4.11 -0.46 10.09
C GLN A 106 -5.17 -1.51 9.72
N VAL A 107 -5.26 -2.61 10.46
CA VAL A 107 -6.25 -3.69 10.25
C VAL A 107 -7.36 -3.60 11.29
N LEU A 108 -8.60 -3.51 10.81
CA LEU A 108 -9.79 -3.36 11.66
C LEU A 108 -10.43 -4.71 12.01
N ASP A 109 -10.54 -5.66 11.08
CA ASP A 109 -11.13 -6.99 11.34
C ASP A 109 -10.13 -8.14 11.23
N SER A 110 -9.53 -8.36 10.06
CA SER A 110 -8.61 -9.48 9.87
C SER A 110 -7.63 -9.28 8.72
N ALA A 111 -6.43 -9.86 8.82
CA ALA A 111 -5.50 -9.86 7.71
C ALA A 111 -4.62 -11.10 7.65
N GLY A 112 -4.29 -11.51 6.41
CA GLY A 112 -3.28 -12.50 6.11
C GLY A 112 -1.97 -11.82 5.69
N VAL A 113 -0.84 -12.29 6.22
CA VAL A 113 0.47 -11.69 5.94
C VAL A 113 1.53 -12.71 5.58
N SER A 114 2.24 -12.41 4.49
CA SER A 114 3.43 -13.11 4.02
C SER A 114 4.58 -12.11 3.94
N CYS A 115 5.72 -12.44 4.55
CA CYS A 115 6.89 -11.59 4.52
C CYS A 115 8.18 -12.40 4.32
N SER A 116 9.12 -11.82 3.56
CA SER A 116 10.40 -12.43 3.25
C SER A 116 11.55 -11.45 2.97
N SER A 117 12.79 -11.97 2.96
CA SER A 117 13.98 -11.30 2.41
C SER A 117 14.22 -9.86 2.92
N GLY A 118 14.29 -9.70 4.24
CA GLY A 118 14.58 -8.43 4.91
C GLY A 118 13.44 -7.42 4.88
N ALA A 119 12.23 -7.83 4.49
CA ALA A 119 11.07 -6.97 4.50
C ALA A 119 10.58 -6.63 5.92
N TYR A 120 9.86 -5.52 6.01
CA TYR A 120 9.21 -5.02 7.21
C TYR A 120 7.71 -4.94 6.99
N VAL A 121 6.93 -5.44 7.96
CA VAL A 121 5.46 -5.38 7.95
C VAL A 121 4.94 -4.92 9.30
N GLY A 122 4.67 -3.63 9.44
CA GLY A 122 4.01 -3.06 10.60
C GLY A 122 2.49 -3.18 10.47
N ILE A 123 1.85 -3.83 11.43
CA ILE A 123 0.38 -3.92 11.49
C ILE A 123 -0.08 -3.27 12.78
N ILE A 124 -1.07 -2.40 12.68
CA ILE A 124 -1.64 -1.66 13.81
C ILE A 124 -3.14 -1.95 13.86
N GLY A 125 -3.73 -2.00 15.05
CA GLY A 125 -5.18 -2.06 15.22
C GLY A 125 -5.70 -3.35 15.86
N PRO A 126 -7.03 -3.44 16.03
CA PRO A 126 -7.65 -4.50 16.81
C PRO A 126 -7.77 -5.84 16.06
N GLY A 127 -7.67 -5.83 14.72
CA GLY A 127 -7.97 -6.98 13.87
C GLY A 127 -7.11 -8.22 14.10
N ALA A 128 -7.64 -9.39 13.72
CA ALA A 128 -7.00 -10.69 13.83
C ALA A 128 -5.97 -10.91 12.71
N ILE A 129 -4.70 -11.15 13.07
CA ILE A 129 -3.62 -11.31 12.11
C ILE A 129 -3.24 -12.78 11.96
N ASN A 130 -3.30 -13.29 10.73
CA ASN A 130 -2.88 -14.63 10.34
C ASN A 130 -1.57 -14.55 9.54
N VAL A 131 -0.48 -15.03 10.13
CA VAL A 131 0.82 -15.06 9.47
C VAL A 131 0.93 -16.35 8.65
N TRP A 132 0.95 -16.22 7.32
CA TRP A 132 1.12 -17.35 6.41
C TRP A 132 2.58 -17.70 6.20
N SER A 133 3.47 -16.71 6.19
CA SER A 133 4.92 -16.91 6.02
C SER A 133 5.70 -15.70 6.55
N ALA A 134 6.81 -15.92 7.26
CA ALA A 134 7.63 -14.85 7.81
C ALA A 134 9.14 -15.19 7.83
N TRP A 135 9.65 -15.78 6.75
CA TRP A 135 11.04 -16.24 6.70
C TRP A 135 11.98 -15.09 6.32
N GLY A 136 12.92 -14.75 7.21
CA GLY A 136 13.88 -13.68 6.96
C GLY A 136 13.29 -12.27 6.96
N CYS A 137 12.15 -12.05 7.63
CA CYS A 137 11.64 -10.70 7.91
C CYS A 137 12.58 -9.95 8.87
N ALA A 138 12.78 -8.66 8.63
CA ALA A 138 13.70 -7.86 9.42
C ALA A 138 13.16 -7.54 10.83
N SER A 139 11.83 -7.40 11.01
CA SER A 139 11.09 -7.23 12.28
C SER A 139 9.70 -6.62 12.00
N PRO A 140 8.79 -6.58 12.99
CA PRO A 140 7.91 -7.69 13.35
C PRO A 140 6.54 -7.62 12.68
N VAL A 141 5.99 -8.80 12.38
CA VAL A 141 4.55 -9.00 12.23
C VAL A 141 3.95 -9.04 13.64
N THR A 142 3.60 -7.91 14.22
CA THR A 142 3.02 -7.84 15.57
C THR A 142 1.78 -6.97 15.64
N ARG A 143 1.06 -7.19 16.73
CA ARG A 143 0.11 -6.28 17.36
C ARG A 143 0.86 -5.31 18.28
#